data_AF-A0A8H5HTF3-F1
#
_entry.id   AF-A0A8H5HTF3-F1
#
_cell.length_a   1.000
_cell.length_b   1.000
_cell.length_c   1.000
_cell.angle_alpha   90.00
_cell.angle_beta   90.00
_cell.angle_gamma   90.00
#
_symmetry.space_group_name_H-M   'P 1'
#
loop_
_entity.id
_entity.type
_entity.pdbx_description
1 polymer ?
#
loop_
_entity_poly.entity_id
_entity_poly.type
_entity_poly.pdbx_seq_one_letter_code
_entity_poly.pdbx_strand_id
1 'polypeptide(L)'
;MFADFARRLMRLFLSLLVVSIVSVAARPLWLKPRQNSALNVATCTDPATQLVEHDCNVALLGLGGGIAGAIEFLRVNAASTSATSGTCTVTATAVDGGTTIDISKGRLEGHGSINGGFDNLLTACGPSPGSMIIGGGAEPTGNIQIAISAAK
;
A
#
# COMPACT_ATOMS: atom_id res chain seq x y z
N MET A 1 -11.90 -56.44 -53.75
CA MET A 1 -12.58 -55.13 -53.78
C MET A 1 -12.81 -54.50 -52.39
N PHE A 2 -12.74 -55.26 -51.28
CA PHE A 2 -12.87 -54.70 -49.91
C PHE A 2 -11.55 -54.25 -49.24
N ALA A 3 -10.38 -54.64 -49.77
CA ALA A 3 -9.08 -54.40 -49.12
C ALA A 3 -8.41 -53.03 -49.46
N ASP A 4 -8.96 -52.28 -50.41
CA ASP A 4 -8.43 -50.96 -50.81
C ASP A 4 -9.11 -49.79 -50.07
N PHE A 5 -10.30 -50.01 -49.51
CA PHE A 5 -11.03 -48.98 -48.78
C PHE A 5 -10.40 -48.71 -47.40
N ALA A 6 -9.95 -49.76 -46.70
CA ALA A 6 -9.32 -49.64 -45.39
C ALA A 6 -7.94 -48.94 -45.42
N ARG A 7 -7.19 -49.07 -46.52
CA ARG A 7 -5.86 -48.43 -46.66
C ARG A 7 -5.94 -46.93 -46.94
N ARG A 8 -7.04 -46.44 -47.53
CA ARG A 8 -7.26 -44.99 -47.73
C ARG A 8 -7.74 -44.31 -46.45
N LEU A 9 -8.56 -44.97 -45.63
CA LEU A 9 -9.03 -44.42 -44.35
C LEU A 9 -7.92 -44.28 -43.31
N MET A 10 -6.96 -45.22 -43.28
CA MET A 10 -5.83 -45.17 -42.33
C MET A 10 -4.80 -44.08 -42.66
N ARG A 11 -4.74 -43.60 -43.91
CA ARG A 11 -3.87 -42.47 -44.31
C ARG A 11 -4.48 -41.11 -44.00
N LEU A 12 -5.81 -41.02 -43.88
CA LEU A 12 -6.51 -39.79 -43.50
C LEU A 12 -6.46 -39.53 -41.99
N PHE A 13 -6.29 -40.57 -41.16
CA PHE A 13 -6.15 -40.40 -39.70
C PHE A 13 -4.73 -40.07 -39.23
N LEU A 14 -3.69 -40.32 -40.06
CA LEU A 14 -2.30 -40.10 -39.67
C LEU A 14 -1.78 -38.67 -39.98
N SER A 15 -2.58 -37.83 -40.63
CA SER A 15 -2.19 -36.46 -41.02
C SER A 15 -2.76 -35.36 -40.10
N LEU A 16 -3.58 -35.71 -39.10
CA LEU A 16 -4.26 -34.76 -38.22
C LEU A 16 -3.64 -34.63 -36.82
N LEU A 17 -2.46 -35.20 -36.60
CA LEU A 17 -1.72 -35.13 -35.34
C LEU A 17 -0.49 -34.22 -35.48
N VAL A 18 -0.66 -33.08 -36.15
CA VAL A 18 0.35 -32.03 -36.23
C VAL A 18 -0.01 -30.93 -35.23
N VAL A 19 0.58 -31.08 -34.04
CA VAL A 19 1.24 -29.98 -33.31
C VAL A 19 0.36 -28.74 -33.06
N SER A 20 -0.55 -28.83 -32.09
CA SER A 20 -1.07 -27.65 -31.39
C SER A 20 -0.21 -27.37 -30.16
N ILE A 21 1.00 -26.84 -30.37
CA ILE A 21 1.77 -26.22 -29.29
C ILE A 21 1.12 -24.85 -29.10
N VAL A 22 0.20 -24.73 -28.15
CA VAL A 22 -0.30 -23.42 -27.72
C VAL A 22 0.89 -22.71 -27.09
N SER A 23 1.50 -21.78 -27.84
CA SER A 23 2.49 -20.86 -27.29
C SER A 23 1.80 -20.02 -26.22
N VAL A 24 2.00 -20.37 -24.96
CA VAL A 24 1.74 -19.46 -23.85
C VAL A 24 2.77 -18.35 -23.99
N ALA A 25 2.40 -17.28 -24.70
CA ALA A 25 3.19 -16.06 -24.72
C ALA A 25 3.23 -15.56 -23.28
N ALA A 26 4.37 -15.77 -22.62
CA ALA A 26 4.67 -15.19 -21.33
C ALA A 26 4.60 -13.67 -21.52
N ARG A 27 3.47 -13.06 -21.13
CA ARG A 27 3.37 -11.62 -21.06
C ARG A 27 4.46 -11.17 -20.10
N PRO A 28 5.35 -10.25 -20.49
CA PRO A 28 6.29 -9.69 -19.54
C PRO A 28 5.45 -9.05 -18.44
N LEU A 29 5.50 -9.64 -17.23
CA LEU A 29 5.07 -8.94 -16.04
C LEU A 29 6.00 -7.74 -15.93
N TRP A 30 5.58 -6.60 -16.47
CA TRP A 30 6.17 -5.31 -16.16
C TRP A 30 5.86 -5.04 -14.70
N LEU A 31 6.63 -5.67 -13.82
CA LEU A 31 6.76 -5.28 -12.43
C LEU A 31 7.32 -3.87 -12.49
N LYS A 32 6.44 -2.87 -12.34
CA LYS A 32 6.87 -1.49 -12.12
C LYS A 32 7.88 -1.54 -10.97
N PRO A 33 9.12 -1.06 -11.15
CA PRO A 33 10.07 -1.01 -10.06
C PRO A 33 9.41 -0.20 -8.92
N ARG A 34 9.26 -0.84 -7.76
CA ARG A 34 8.82 -0.16 -6.55
C ARG A 34 9.84 0.95 -6.29
N GLN A 35 9.40 2.20 -6.26
CA GLN A 35 10.25 3.31 -5.83
C GLN A 35 10.76 2.95 -4.43
N ASN A 36 12.09 2.88 -4.28
CA ASN A 36 12.75 2.38 -3.09
C ASN A 36 12.80 3.48 -2.02
N SER A 37 11.64 3.92 -1.58
CA SER A 37 11.53 4.70 -0.34
C SER A 37 11.93 3.79 0.81
N ALA A 38 12.83 4.25 1.69
CA ALA A 38 13.20 3.51 2.88
C ALA A 38 11.96 3.33 3.75
N LEU A 39 11.43 2.11 3.79
CA LEU A 39 10.22 1.79 4.54
C LEU A 39 10.52 1.74 6.03
N ASN A 40 9.57 2.24 6.82
CA ASN A 40 9.61 2.23 8.28
C ASN A 40 10.84 2.98 8.85
N VAL A 41 11.38 3.94 8.11
CA VAL A 41 12.46 4.84 8.56
C VAL A 41 11.86 6.24 8.76
N ALA A 42 11.95 6.74 10.00
CA ALA A 42 11.46 8.07 10.33
C ALA A 42 12.41 9.15 9.80
N THR A 43 11.84 10.24 9.31
CA THR A 43 12.55 11.48 9.01
C THR A 43 12.00 12.58 9.91
N CYS A 44 12.79 13.02 10.87
CA CYS A 44 12.44 14.11 11.79
C CYS A 44 12.90 15.44 11.17
N THR A 45 12.00 16.42 11.08
CA THR A 45 12.23 17.65 10.28
C THR A 45 12.42 18.90 11.12
N ASP A 46 11.87 18.96 12.33
CA ASP A 46 12.02 20.11 13.21
C ASP A 46 11.98 19.69 14.70
N PRO A 47 13.10 19.18 15.24
CA PRO A 47 13.13 18.69 16.62
C PRO A 47 12.99 19.81 17.68
N ALA A 48 13.13 21.08 17.29
CA ALA A 48 12.96 22.22 18.19
C ALA A 48 11.48 22.52 18.45
N THR A 49 10.60 22.22 17.48
CA THR A 49 9.15 22.33 17.64
C THR A 49 8.61 21.15 18.44
N GLN A 50 8.04 21.46 19.60
CA GLN A 50 7.40 20.48 20.48
C GLN A 50 5.89 20.51 20.29
N LEU A 51 5.34 19.37 19.87
CA LEU A 51 3.91 19.11 19.78
C LEU A 51 3.45 18.43 21.08
N VAL A 52 2.14 18.42 21.32
CA VAL A 52 1.56 17.64 22.42
C VAL A 52 1.19 16.25 21.88
N GLU A 53 1.72 15.19 22.49
CA GLU A 53 1.47 13.82 22.03
C GLU A 53 -0.02 13.47 22.06
N HIS A 54 -0.74 13.88 23.11
CA HIS A 54 -2.19 13.70 23.19
C HIS A 54 -2.92 14.33 22.00
N ASP A 55 -2.50 15.53 21.57
CA ASP A 55 -3.05 16.21 20.41
C ASP A 55 -2.80 15.42 19.13
N CYS A 56 -1.59 14.90 18.94
CA CYS A 56 -1.28 14.06 17.79
C CYS A 56 -2.10 12.76 17.77
N ASN A 57 -2.31 12.13 18.94
CA ASN A 57 -3.16 10.94 19.06
C ASN A 57 -4.61 11.24 18.67
N VAL A 58 -5.18 12.35 19.17
CA VAL A 58 -6.55 12.76 18.83
C VAL A 58 -6.64 13.12 17.34
N ALA A 59 -5.65 13.82 16.80
CA ALA A 59 -5.58 14.13 15.38
C ALA A 59 -5.51 12.87 14.51
N LEU A 60 -4.73 11.86 14.90
CA LEU A 60 -4.69 10.56 14.21
C LEU A 60 -6.07 9.89 14.17
N LEU A 61 -6.77 9.86 15.30
CA LEU A 61 -8.12 9.29 15.40
C LEU A 61 -9.15 10.07 14.57
N GLY A 62 -8.89 11.33 14.25
CA GLY A 62 -9.77 12.17 13.42
C GLY A 62 -9.62 11.98 11.91
N LEU A 63 -8.63 11.23 11.43
CA LEU A 63 -8.43 11.01 9.99
C LEU A 63 -9.65 10.37 9.34
N GLY A 64 -9.94 10.74 8.08
CA GLY A 64 -11.03 10.12 7.30
C GLY A 64 -12.43 10.27 7.89
N GLY A 65 -12.65 11.18 8.84
CA GLY A 65 -13.93 11.35 9.54
C GLY A 65 -14.06 10.51 10.82
N GLY A 66 -13.00 9.83 11.25
CA GLY A 66 -12.94 9.06 12.49
C GLY A 66 -12.43 7.63 12.27
N ILE A 67 -11.40 7.24 13.02
CA ILE A 67 -10.85 5.86 13.06
C ILE A 67 -10.78 5.42 14.52
N ALA A 68 -11.89 4.98 15.11
CA ALA A 68 -11.96 4.60 16.52
C ALA A 68 -12.43 3.16 16.73
N GLY A 69 -11.72 2.38 17.56
CA GLY A 69 -12.00 0.96 17.78
C GLY A 69 -10.74 0.10 17.59
N ALA A 70 -10.83 -1.21 17.79
CA ALA A 70 -9.66 -2.11 17.68
C ALA A 70 -9.38 -2.62 16.26
N ILE A 71 -10.41 -2.68 15.40
CA ILE A 71 -10.33 -3.24 14.04
C ILE A 71 -11.06 -2.29 13.08
N GLU A 72 -10.48 -1.12 12.86
CA GLU A 72 -11.01 -0.13 11.92
C GLU A 72 -10.07 0.06 10.72
N PHE A 73 -10.58 0.73 9.69
CA PHE A 73 -9.83 1.06 8.48
C PHE A 73 -9.95 2.55 8.19
N LEU A 74 -8.84 3.16 7.79
CA LEU A 74 -8.85 4.43 7.09
C LEU A 74 -9.11 4.17 5.62
N ARG A 75 -10.32 4.46 5.14
CA ARG A 75 -10.70 4.36 3.73
C ARG A 75 -11.06 5.73 3.19
N VAL A 76 -10.22 6.25 2.31
CA VAL A 76 -10.41 7.57 1.71
C VAL A 76 -10.26 7.46 0.21
N ASN A 77 -11.29 7.90 -0.52
CA ASN A 77 -11.26 8.03 -1.98
C ASN A 77 -10.51 9.31 -2.41
N ALA A 78 -9.31 9.50 -1.87
CA ALA A 78 -8.39 10.58 -2.19
C ALA A 78 -6.98 10.14 -1.82
N ALA A 79 -5.98 10.73 -2.46
CA ALA A 79 -4.57 10.40 -2.23
C ALA A 79 -4.05 10.93 -0.89
N SER A 80 -4.80 11.79 -0.20
CA SER A 80 -4.38 12.35 1.08
C SER A 80 -5.59 12.65 1.96
N THR A 81 -5.38 12.54 3.26
CA THR A 81 -6.31 12.97 4.30
C THR A 81 -5.50 13.53 5.47
N SER A 82 -6.06 14.52 6.15
CA SER A 82 -5.43 15.12 7.33
C SER A 82 -6.48 15.40 8.38
N ALA A 83 -6.05 15.42 9.63
CA ALA A 83 -6.84 15.84 10.76
C ALA A 83 -5.95 16.58 11.75
N THR A 84 -6.54 17.52 12.47
CA THR A 84 -5.83 18.42 13.38
C THR A 84 -6.53 18.41 14.73
N SER A 85 -5.73 18.40 15.79
CA SER A 85 -6.19 18.60 17.16
C SER A 85 -5.12 19.41 17.88
N GLY A 86 -5.54 20.43 18.63
CA GLY A 86 -4.64 21.31 19.39
C GLY A 86 -3.40 21.75 18.59
N THR A 87 -2.23 21.29 19.03
CA THR A 87 -0.92 21.64 18.47
C THR A 87 -0.49 20.80 17.27
N CYS A 88 -1.21 19.73 16.91
CA CYS A 88 -0.73 18.71 15.99
C CYS A 88 -1.67 18.47 14.80
N THR A 89 -1.11 18.48 13.60
CA THR A 89 -1.76 17.99 12.38
C THR A 89 -1.11 16.67 11.97
N VAL A 90 -1.94 15.64 11.82
CA VAL A 90 -1.55 14.34 11.26
C VAL A 90 -2.04 14.25 9.83
N THR A 91 -1.18 13.80 8.92
CA THR A 91 -1.52 13.59 7.51
C THR A 91 -1.14 12.17 7.10
N ALA A 92 -2.05 11.49 6.39
CA ALA A 92 -1.77 10.25 5.69
C ALA A 92 -1.87 10.51 4.18
N THR A 93 -0.84 10.10 3.44
CA THR A 93 -0.72 10.36 2.00
C THR A 93 -0.32 9.08 1.27
N ALA A 94 -1.07 8.72 0.24
CA ALA A 94 -0.71 7.70 -0.73
C ALA A 94 0.52 8.15 -1.54
N VAL A 95 1.54 7.30 -1.56
CA VAL A 95 2.77 7.49 -2.34
C VAL A 95 3.01 6.29 -3.26
N ASP A 96 4.07 6.34 -4.08
CA ASP A 96 4.50 5.25 -4.96
C ASP A 96 3.42 4.79 -5.97
N GLY A 97 2.65 5.74 -6.49
CA GLY A 97 1.62 5.51 -7.51
C GLY A 97 0.22 5.25 -6.96
N GLY A 98 0.05 5.35 -5.63
CA GLY A 98 -1.25 5.26 -4.99
C GLY A 98 -2.08 6.53 -5.17
N THR A 99 -3.38 6.37 -5.34
CA THR A 99 -4.36 7.44 -5.54
C THR A 99 -5.46 7.47 -4.49
N THR A 100 -5.64 6.39 -3.74
CA THR A 100 -6.60 6.28 -2.63
C THR A 100 -5.97 5.56 -1.46
N ILE A 101 -6.53 5.72 -0.27
CA ILE A 101 -6.03 5.14 0.97
C ILE A 101 -7.01 4.06 1.43
N ASP A 102 -6.50 2.85 1.65
CA ASP A 102 -7.21 1.76 2.34
C ASP A 102 -6.21 1.02 3.24
N ILE A 103 -6.16 1.42 4.50
CA ILE A 103 -5.20 0.90 5.47
C ILE A 103 -5.88 0.60 6.79
N SER A 104 -5.53 -0.54 7.40
CA SER A 104 -6.04 -0.88 8.72
C SER A 104 -5.43 0.02 9.79
N LYS A 105 -6.23 0.34 10.80
CA LYS A 105 -5.82 1.14 11.97
C LYS A 105 -4.57 0.56 12.63
N GLY A 106 -4.53 -0.76 12.84
CA GLY A 106 -3.38 -1.42 13.47
C GLY A 106 -2.06 -1.26 12.70
N ARG A 107 -2.10 -1.12 11.37
CA ARG A 107 -0.89 -0.81 10.58
C ARG A 107 -0.56 0.69 10.64
N LEU A 108 -1.58 1.54 10.57
CA LEU A 108 -1.43 3.00 10.58
C LEU A 108 -0.85 3.49 11.91
N GLU A 109 -1.46 3.10 13.04
CA GLU A 109 -0.99 3.39 14.39
C GLU A 109 0.30 2.64 14.67
N GLY A 110 0.28 1.32 14.51
CA GLY A 110 1.48 0.51 14.64
C GLY A 110 1.74 -0.10 16.00
N HIS A 111 0.78 -0.13 16.93
CA HIS A 111 0.92 -0.65 18.30
C HIS A 111 1.85 -1.86 18.45
N GLY A 112 3.13 -1.62 18.77
CA GLY A 112 4.17 -2.64 18.96
C GLY A 112 4.68 -3.35 17.70
N SER A 113 4.30 -2.90 16.50
CA SER A 113 4.66 -3.48 15.22
C SER A 113 5.79 -2.71 14.55
N ILE A 114 6.82 -3.43 14.10
CA ILE A 114 7.92 -2.88 13.30
C ILE A 114 7.47 -2.31 11.94
N ASN A 115 6.25 -2.64 11.51
CA ASN A 115 5.64 -2.14 10.28
C ASN A 115 4.60 -1.04 10.53
N GLY A 116 4.53 -0.55 11.77
CA GLY A 116 3.71 0.55 12.22
C GLY A 116 4.19 1.90 11.69
N GLY A 117 3.27 2.84 11.49
CA GLY A 117 3.61 4.18 11.02
C GLY A 117 3.74 5.19 12.16
N PHE A 118 2.61 5.50 12.78
CA PHE A 118 2.49 6.61 13.72
C PHE A 118 3.32 6.40 14.99
N ASP A 119 3.18 5.25 15.66
CA ASP A 119 3.88 4.95 16.91
C ASP A 119 5.39 4.88 16.69
N ASN A 120 5.84 4.33 15.55
CA ASN A 120 7.25 4.27 15.21
C ASN A 120 7.81 5.65 14.86
N LEU A 121 7.00 6.52 14.25
CA LEU A 121 7.37 7.92 14.02
C LEU A 121 7.53 8.68 15.34
N LEU A 122 6.56 8.57 16.26
CA LEU A 122 6.66 9.17 17.59
C LEU A 122 7.82 8.60 18.42
N THR A 123 8.08 7.30 18.31
CA THR A 123 9.22 6.67 19.00
C THR A 123 10.55 7.23 18.50
N ALA A 124 10.68 7.46 17.19
CA ALA A 124 11.92 7.93 16.59
C ALA A 124 12.13 9.45 16.73
N CYS A 125 11.07 10.24 16.58
CA CYS A 125 11.15 11.70 16.55
C CYS A 125 10.67 12.38 17.85
N GLY A 126 10.07 11.64 18.78
CA GLY A 126 9.24 12.23 19.82
C GLY A 126 8.03 12.97 19.22
N PRO A 127 7.30 13.77 20.01
CA PRO A 127 6.23 14.62 19.52
C PRO A 127 6.81 15.86 18.82
N SER A 128 7.55 15.66 17.72
CA SER A 128 8.11 16.73 16.89
C SER A 128 7.80 16.49 15.40
N PRO A 129 7.71 17.55 14.56
CA PRO A 129 7.41 17.40 13.15
C PRO A 129 8.31 16.40 12.41
N GLY A 130 7.69 15.47 11.70
CA GLY A 130 8.39 14.41 10.98
C GLY A 130 7.47 13.55 10.13
N SER A 131 8.03 12.58 9.43
CA SER A 131 7.28 11.64 8.60
C SER A 131 7.92 10.27 8.50
N MET A 132 7.12 9.28 8.11
CA MET A 132 7.55 7.91 7.86
C MET A 132 6.72 7.31 6.73
N ILE A 133 7.36 6.50 5.87
CA ILE A 133 6.67 5.74 4.83
C ILE A 133 6.50 4.30 5.31
N ILE A 134 5.26 3.82 5.35
CA ILE A 134 4.90 2.45 5.71
C ILE A 134 4.44 1.65 4.50
N GLY A 135 4.76 0.36 4.51
CA GLY A 135 4.47 -0.53 3.39
C GLY A 135 2.97 -0.80 3.18
N GLY A 136 2.49 -0.58 1.95
CA GLY A 136 1.12 -0.88 1.54
C GLY A 136 0.11 0.19 1.96
N GLY A 137 -1.18 -0.11 1.78
CA GLY A 137 -2.29 0.75 2.22
C GLY A 137 -2.71 1.85 1.25
N ALA A 138 -2.03 1.94 0.09
CA ALA A 138 -2.39 2.83 -0.99
C ALA A 138 -2.78 2.04 -2.24
N GLU A 139 -3.94 2.35 -2.80
CA GLU A 139 -4.51 1.70 -3.98
C GLU A 139 -4.39 2.61 -5.21
N PRO A 140 -4.22 2.07 -6.43
CA PRO A 140 -4.21 0.64 -6.78
C PRO A 140 -2.88 -0.07 -6.45
N THR A 141 -1.83 0.70 -6.18
CA THR A 141 -0.53 0.21 -5.71
C THR A 141 0.14 1.33 -4.93
N GLY A 142 0.90 1.03 -3.90
CA GLY A 142 1.75 2.02 -3.27
C GLY A 142 1.93 1.81 -1.78
N ASN A 143 2.46 2.85 -1.15
CA ASN A 143 2.72 2.92 0.28
C ASN A 143 2.00 4.13 0.87
N ILE A 144 1.91 4.19 2.20
CA ILE A 144 1.37 5.36 2.90
C ILE A 144 2.51 6.10 3.56
N GLN A 145 2.63 7.39 3.31
CA GLN A 145 3.40 8.30 4.15
C GLN A 145 2.48 8.83 5.25
N ILE A 146 2.89 8.63 6.50
CA ILE A 146 2.30 9.34 7.64
C ILE A 146 3.23 10.47 8.06
N ALA A 147 2.66 11.63 8.39
CA ALA A 147 3.40 12.79 8.84
C ALA A 147 2.70 13.47 10.01
N ILE A 148 3.48 14.01 10.93
CA ILE A 148 3.03 14.90 11.99
C ILE A 148 3.69 16.27 11.79
N SER A 149 2.94 17.33 12.04
CA SER A 149 3.41 18.71 11.89
C SER A 149 2.70 19.62 12.88
N ALA A 150 3.24 20.81 13.12
CA ALA A 150 2.55 21.83 13.90
C ALA A 150 1.23 22.22 13.22
N ALA A 151 0.17 22.31 14.01
CA ALA A 151 -1.10 22.84 13.55
C ALA A 151 -0.92 24.29 13.04
N LYS A 152 -1.63 24.61 11.95
CA LYS A 152 -1.69 25.97 11.38
C LYS A 152 -2.81 26.78 11.98
#